data_AF-J9EH97-F1
#
_entry.id   AF-J9EH97-F1
#
_cell.length_a   1.000
_cell.length_b   1.000
_cell.length_c   1.000
_cell.angle_alpha   90.00
_cell.angle_beta   90.00
_cell.angle_gamma   90.00
#
_symmetry.space_group_name_H-M   'P 1'
#
loop_
_entity.id
_entity.type
_entity.pdbx_description
1 polymer ?
#
loop_
_entity_poly.entity_id
_entity_poly.type
_entity_poly.pdbx_seq_one_letter_code
_entity_poly.pdbx_strand_id
1 'polypeptide(L)'
;MENIEDNSAGPSKISGVQKLLNFSPDHKKSGEYGNKVPVLSYGLDLKYWGENDIKPAEIPRNNADCHRFWRPSDESCSTNLDISEAYHARVITFVGLQLMSSRQCRVPLNDGTLCPRMDHKRCPLHGKIIDRDEMGFPVNEIIQKSYNPEHDAKEEEEYIKDVEAATGANLRGNVKRRKRKRQEDTEGNAPVAAKLFNRSTMKRVYETLESLRKARAAKNFEHQFNYALTKS
;
A
#
# COMPACT_ATOMS: atom_id res chain seq x y z
N MET A 1 24.92 -36.29 52.64
CA MET A 1 24.02 -35.67 51.65
C MET A 1 24.90 -34.76 50.83
N GLU A 2 25.26 -35.24 49.66
CA GLU A 2 26.27 -34.65 48.78
C GLU A 2 25.73 -33.39 48.09
N ASN A 3 26.54 -32.35 48.09
CA ASN A 3 26.33 -31.14 47.30
C ASN A 3 26.87 -31.42 45.89
N ILE A 4 25.99 -31.38 44.88
CA ILE A 4 26.37 -31.42 43.47
C ILE A 4 26.08 -30.05 42.89
N GLU A 5 27.15 -29.37 42.49
CA GLU A 5 27.15 -28.07 41.83
C GLU A 5 26.85 -28.27 40.33
N ASP A 6 25.71 -27.75 39.87
CA ASP A 6 25.34 -27.70 38.47
C ASP A 6 26.12 -26.60 37.72
N ASN A 7 27.28 -26.96 37.16
CA ASN A 7 28.01 -26.12 36.21
C ASN A 7 27.34 -26.19 34.82
N SER A 8 26.39 -25.30 34.56
CA SER A 8 25.88 -25.05 33.21
C SER A 8 26.72 -23.98 32.50
N ALA A 9 27.57 -24.42 31.58
CA ALA A 9 28.33 -23.56 30.69
C ALA A 9 27.38 -22.83 29.72
N GLY A 10 27.31 -21.50 29.83
CA GLY A 10 26.61 -20.65 28.86
C GLY A 10 27.38 -20.56 27.53
N PRO A 11 26.69 -20.39 26.38
CA PRO A 11 27.37 -20.33 25.08
C PRO A 11 28.14 -19.02 24.90
N SER A 12 29.42 -19.18 24.60
CA SER A 12 30.39 -18.15 24.28
C SER A 12 29.96 -17.32 23.05
N LYS A 13 30.15 -15.99 23.15
CA LYS A 13 29.95 -15.02 22.07
C LYS A 13 30.82 -15.37 20.86
N ILE A 14 30.21 -15.61 19.71
CA ILE A 14 30.91 -15.67 18.41
C ILE A 14 30.84 -14.27 17.79
N SER A 15 31.95 -13.55 17.83
CA SER A 15 32.17 -12.29 17.11
C SER A 15 32.74 -12.55 15.72
N GLY A 16 32.15 -11.94 14.68
CA GLY A 16 32.63 -11.98 13.30
C GLY A 16 32.22 -13.28 12.61
N VAL A 17 31.39 -13.28 11.57
CA VAL A 17 31.68 -12.72 10.26
C VAL A 17 30.40 -12.15 9.65
N GLN A 18 30.39 -10.84 9.45
CA GLN A 18 29.40 -10.14 8.63
C GLN A 18 29.86 -10.24 7.17
N LYS A 19 29.21 -11.08 6.36
CA LYS A 19 29.15 -10.86 4.91
C LYS A 19 27.92 -11.54 4.28
N LEU A 20 26.82 -10.79 4.34
CA LEU A 20 25.85 -10.58 3.26
C LEU A 20 25.54 -11.78 2.34
N LEU A 21 24.40 -12.40 2.55
CA LEU A 21 23.56 -12.92 1.46
C LEU A 21 22.17 -12.30 1.58
N ASN A 22 22.11 -11.02 1.20
CA ASN A 22 20.86 -10.37 0.85
C ASN A 22 20.38 -10.99 -0.47
N PHE A 23 19.50 -12.00 -0.41
CA PHE A 23 18.63 -12.31 -1.54
C PHE A 23 17.48 -11.28 -1.56
N SER A 24 17.85 -10.04 -1.91
CA SER A 24 16.89 -9.06 -2.39
C SER A 24 16.66 -9.36 -3.88
N PRO A 25 15.42 -9.45 -4.37
CA PRO A 25 15.20 -9.43 -5.81
C PRO A 25 15.60 -8.04 -6.30
N ASP A 26 16.75 -7.97 -6.98
CA ASP A 26 17.25 -6.79 -7.65
C ASP A 26 16.24 -6.39 -8.75
N HIS A 27 15.36 -5.43 -8.46
CA HIS A 27 14.62 -4.71 -9.49
C HIS A 27 15.59 -3.76 -10.21
N LYS A 28 16.39 -4.32 -11.13
CA LYS A 28 17.23 -3.55 -12.05
C LYS A 28 16.54 -3.46 -13.41
N LYS A 29 16.17 -2.22 -13.75
CA LYS A 29 15.96 -1.62 -15.08
C LYS A 29 15.19 -2.46 -16.11
N SER A 30 13.97 -2.01 -16.37
CA SER A 30 13.09 -2.39 -17.47
C SER A 30 13.78 -2.26 -18.83
N GLY A 31 14.28 -3.38 -19.34
CA GLY A 31 14.58 -3.59 -20.76
C GLY A 31 13.64 -4.67 -21.28
N GLU A 32 12.70 -4.27 -22.15
CA GLU A 32 11.92 -5.11 -23.06
C GLU A 32 11.61 -6.55 -22.60
N TYR A 33 10.66 -6.71 -21.67
CA TYR A 33 10.03 -8.00 -21.41
C TYR A 33 8.86 -8.18 -22.36
N GLY A 34 9.11 -8.65 -23.58
CA GLY A 34 8.05 -9.28 -24.36
C GLY A 34 7.54 -10.47 -23.57
N ASN A 35 6.31 -10.40 -23.04
CA ASN A 35 5.48 -11.46 -22.43
C ASN A 35 6.17 -12.79 -22.04
N LYS A 36 7.31 -12.77 -21.35
CA LYS A 36 8.02 -13.97 -20.93
C LYS A 36 7.49 -14.35 -19.55
N VAL A 37 6.72 -15.44 -19.51
CA VAL A 37 6.21 -16.01 -18.27
C VAL A 37 7.39 -16.32 -17.34
N PRO A 38 7.40 -15.85 -16.08
CA PRO A 38 8.48 -16.14 -15.15
C PRO A 38 8.50 -17.64 -14.82
N VAL A 39 9.66 -18.27 -14.98
CA VAL A 39 9.88 -19.67 -14.58
C VAL A 39 10.41 -19.68 -13.15
N LEU A 40 9.67 -20.33 -12.24
CA LEU A 40 10.05 -20.49 -10.84
C LEU A 40 10.52 -21.92 -10.57
N SER A 41 11.69 -22.06 -9.94
CA SER A 41 12.15 -23.35 -9.44
C SER A 41 11.37 -23.75 -8.18
N TYR A 42 11.10 -25.04 -8.03
CA TYR A 42 10.44 -25.61 -6.86
C TYR A 42 11.18 -26.85 -6.36
N GLY A 43 10.99 -27.19 -5.08
CA GLY A 43 11.64 -28.33 -4.43
C GLY A 43 11.04 -29.68 -4.82
N LEU A 44 11.75 -30.77 -4.53
CA LEU A 44 11.30 -32.15 -4.78
C LEU A 44 10.01 -32.47 -4.01
N ASP A 45 9.87 -31.93 -2.81
CA ASP A 45 8.66 -32.04 -1.98
C ASP A 45 7.38 -31.54 -2.67
N LEU A 46 7.46 -30.47 -3.46
CA LEU A 46 6.34 -29.99 -4.27
C LEU A 46 6.15 -30.79 -5.56
N LYS A 47 7.23 -31.35 -6.10
CA LYS A 47 7.17 -32.18 -7.31
C LYS A 47 6.35 -33.44 -7.08
N TYR A 48 6.52 -34.05 -5.92
CA TYR A 48 5.89 -35.32 -5.55
C TYR A 48 4.85 -35.13 -4.44
N TRP A 49 4.23 -33.94 -4.38
CA TRP A 49 3.28 -33.60 -3.32
C TRP A 49 2.08 -34.57 -3.30
N GLY A 50 1.90 -35.27 -2.19
CA GLY A 50 0.81 -36.25 -2.01
C GLY A 50 1.12 -37.66 -2.50
N GLU A 51 2.32 -37.90 -3.05
CA GLU A 51 2.81 -39.25 -3.33
C GLU A 51 3.51 -39.80 -2.08
N ASN A 52 3.09 -40.99 -1.60
CA ASN A 52 3.67 -41.60 -0.40
C ASN A 52 4.78 -42.62 -0.73
N ASP A 53 4.76 -43.21 -1.92
CA ASP A 53 5.66 -44.30 -2.33
C ASP A 53 6.80 -43.80 -3.23
N ILE A 54 7.45 -42.70 -2.84
CA ILE A 54 8.53 -42.11 -3.64
C ILE A 54 9.83 -42.85 -3.34
N LYS A 55 10.42 -43.42 -4.38
CA LYS A 55 11.75 -44.03 -4.31
C LYS A 55 12.79 -42.99 -4.74
N PRO A 56 13.75 -42.63 -3.87
CA PRO A 56 14.86 -41.76 -4.26
C PRO A 56 15.58 -42.31 -5.48
N ALA A 57 16.06 -41.42 -6.34
CA ALA A 57 16.85 -41.83 -7.49
C ALA A 57 18.15 -42.50 -7.02
N GLU A 58 18.37 -43.74 -7.45
CA GLU A 58 19.62 -44.43 -7.15
C GLU A 58 20.75 -43.79 -7.97
N ILE A 59 21.71 -43.20 -7.27
CA ILE A 59 22.91 -42.64 -7.90
C ILE A 59 23.96 -43.75 -7.95
N PRO A 60 24.30 -44.29 -9.13
CA PRO A 60 25.32 -45.32 -9.25
C PRO A 60 26.68 -44.77 -8.82
N ARG A 61 27.35 -45.49 -7.92
CA ARG A 61 28.72 -45.19 -7.52
C ARG A 61 29.66 -45.56 -8.64
N ASN A 62 30.63 -44.69 -8.94
CA ASN A 62 31.72 -45.04 -9.83
C ASN A 62 32.65 -46.06 -9.15
N ASN A 63 32.33 -47.34 -9.35
CA ASN A 63 33.08 -48.47 -8.86
C ASN A 63 34.06 -49.03 -9.91
N ALA A 64 34.33 -48.30 -11.00
CA ALA A 64 35.29 -48.75 -12.01
C ALA A 64 36.73 -48.28 -11.75
N ASP A 65 36.91 -47.11 -11.12
CA ASP A 65 38.18 -46.36 -11.24
C ASP A 65 39.08 -46.35 -9.99
N CYS A 66 38.69 -47.05 -8.91
CA CYS A 66 39.43 -47.03 -7.63
C CYS A 66 39.77 -48.44 -7.15
N HIS A 67 40.99 -48.64 -6.68
CA HIS A 67 41.43 -49.91 -6.06
C HIS A 67 40.61 -50.19 -4.78
N ARG A 68 40.31 -51.47 -4.50
CA ARG A 68 39.46 -51.92 -3.36
C ARG A 68 39.94 -51.43 -1.99
N PHE A 69 41.22 -51.12 -1.84
CA PHE A 69 41.80 -50.52 -0.64
C PHE A 69 41.24 -49.12 -0.30
N TRP A 70 40.86 -48.35 -1.33
CA TRP A 70 40.32 -46.98 -1.17
C TRP A 70 38.79 -46.97 -1.13
N ARG A 71 38.15 -48.13 -1.06
CA ARG A 71 36.69 -48.27 -0.99
C ARG A 71 36.25 -48.77 0.38
N PRO A 72 35.11 -48.30 0.90
CA PRO A 72 34.48 -48.96 2.03
C PRO A 72 34.08 -50.40 1.64
N SER A 73 33.94 -51.27 2.65
CA SER A 73 33.66 -52.71 2.42
C SER A 73 32.22 -53.01 2.01
N ASP A 74 31.39 -52.00 1.77
CA ASP A 74 29.99 -52.19 1.43
C ASP A 74 29.82 -52.66 -0.02
N GLU A 75 28.95 -53.64 -0.23
CA GLU A 75 28.63 -54.20 -1.55
C GLU A 75 27.62 -53.34 -2.34
N SER A 76 27.18 -52.22 -1.77
CA SER A 76 26.20 -51.34 -2.39
C SER A 76 26.83 -50.51 -3.52
N CYS A 77 26.28 -50.64 -4.73
CA CYS A 77 26.68 -49.86 -5.89
C CYS A 77 25.98 -48.49 -5.98
N SER A 78 25.18 -48.09 -4.98
CA SER A 78 24.47 -46.80 -4.97
C SER A 78 24.88 -45.94 -3.78
N THR A 79 25.18 -44.66 -4.02
CA THR A 79 25.23 -43.64 -2.95
C THR A 79 23.85 -42.99 -2.91
N ASN A 80 22.92 -43.56 -2.14
CA ASN A 80 21.68 -42.84 -1.84
C ASN A 80 22.04 -41.70 -0.89
N LEU A 81 22.30 -40.52 -1.47
CA LEU A 81 22.64 -39.32 -0.69
C LEU A 81 21.38 -38.59 -0.21
N ASP A 82 20.28 -38.75 -0.95
CA ASP A 82 19.01 -38.12 -0.61
C ASP A 82 18.26 -38.97 0.42
N ILE A 83 18.10 -38.39 1.61
CA ILE A 83 17.21 -38.90 2.64
C ILE A 83 15.78 -38.78 2.09
N SER A 84 14.97 -39.85 2.19
CA SER A 84 13.56 -39.88 1.74
C SER A 84 12.77 -38.64 2.18
N GLU A 85 13.12 -38.08 3.34
CA GLU A 85 12.57 -36.83 3.87
C GLU A 85 12.63 -35.64 2.91
N ALA A 86 13.65 -35.53 2.05
CA ALA A 86 13.78 -34.44 1.08
C ALA A 86 12.65 -34.42 0.03
N TYR A 87 11.97 -35.55 -0.17
CA TYR A 87 10.83 -35.71 -1.08
C TYR A 87 9.48 -35.45 -0.41
N HIS A 88 9.44 -35.42 0.92
CA HIS A 88 8.20 -35.22 1.69
C HIS A 88 8.16 -33.87 2.39
N ALA A 89 9.31 -33.33 2.81
CA ALA A 89 9.38 -32.11 3.60
C ALA A 89 10.57 -31.23 3.21
N ARG A 90 10.36 -29.91 3.28
CA ARG A 90 11.44 -28.92 3.19
C ARG A 90 11.90 -28.52 4.58
N VAL A 91 13.22 -28.56 4.78
CA VAL A 91 13.87 -27.88 5.89
C VAL A 91 14.06 -26.42 5.50
N ILE A 92 13.43 -25.52 6.24
CA ILE A 92 13.54 -24.08 6.04
C ILE A 92 14.21 -23.51 7.29
N THR A 93 15.21 -22.65 7.11
CA THR A 93 15.83 -21.95 8.22
C THR A 93 14.79 -21.08 8.91
N PHE A 94 14.67 -21.22 10.22
CA PHE A 94 13.80 -20.34 11.01
C PHE A 94 14.35 -18.91 10.93
N VAL A 95 13.64 -18.04 10.21
CA VAL A 95 14.07 -16.65 9.94
C VAL A 95 13.86 -15.73 11.17
N GLY A 96 13.47 -16.30 12.31
CA GLY A 96 13.22 -15.57 13.56
C GLY A 96 11.73 -15.33 13.83
N LEU A 97 11.44 -14.79 15.01
CA LEU A 97 10.10 -14.34 15.37
C LEU A 97 9.77 -13.09 14.55
N GLN A 98 8.74 -13.17 13.72
CA GLN A 98 8.24 -12.02 13.01
C GLN A 98 7.68 -11.02 14.02
N LEU A 99 8.34 -9.86 14.13
CA LEU A 99 8.05 -8.87 15.17
C LEU A 99 6.69 -8.25 14.93
N MET A 100 5.65 -8.67 15.67
CA MET A 100 4.30 -8.11 15.52
C MET A 100 4.35 -6.59 15.44
N SER A 101 3.67 -6.01 14.45
CA SER A 101 3.65 -4.56 14.32
C SER A 101 2.98 -3.97 15.56
N SER A 102 3.51 -2.85 16.05
CA SER A 102 2.88 -2.10 17.13
C SER A 102 1.77 -1.18 16.63
N ARG A 103 1.54 -1.09 15.30
CA ARG A 103 0.74 -0.04 14.67
C ARG A 103 -0.39 -0.62 13.84
N GLN A 104 -1.57 -0.08 14.03
CA GLN A 104 -2.76 -0.40 13.23
C GLN A 104 -2.86 0.51 12.01
N CYS A 105 -3.49 0.00 10.95
CA CYS A 105 -3.75 0.76 9.73
C CYS A 105 -4.61 1.99 10.00
N ARG A 106 -5.68 1.87 10.81
CA ARG A 106 -6.55 2.99 11.24
C ARG A 106 -7.11 3.86 10.11
N VAL A 107 -7.21 3.34 8.89
CA VAL A 107 -7.89 4.04 7.80
C VAL A 107 -9.39 4.03 8.08
N PRO A 108 -10.12 5.15 7.88
CA PRO A 108 -11.56 5.16 7.99
C PRO A 108 -12.19 4.29 6.88
N LEU A 109 -12.98 3.31 7.29
CA LEU A 109 -13.78 2.47 6.39
C LEU A 109 -15.08 3.19 6.02
N ASN A 110 -15.75 2.69 4.98
CA ASN A 110 -17.07 3.16 4.56
C ASN A 110 -18.12 3.04 5.67
N ASP A 111 -17.94 2.09 6.58
CA ASP A 111 -18.83 1.86 7.73
C ASP A 111 -18.60 2.86 8.88
N GLY A 112 -17.63 3.76 8.74
CA GLY A 112 -17.24 4.74 9.78
C GLY A 112 -16.32 4.17 10.86
N THR A 113 -15.99 2.87 10.80
CA THR A 113 -15.00 2.25 11.69
C THR A 113 -13.57 2.42 11.17
N LEU A 114 -12.58 2.26 12.05
CA LEU A 114 -11.16 2.31 11.65
C LEU A 114 -10.62 0.90 11.34
N CYS A 115 -9.72 0.81 10.36
CA CYS A 115 -9.14 -0.47 9.96
C CYS A 115 -8.32 -1.12 11.11
N PRO A 116 -8.70 -2.33 11.58
CA PRO A 116 -8.06 -2.97 12.73
C PRO A 116 -6.77 -3.72 12.39
N ARG A 117 -6.41 -3.82 11.09
CA ARG A 117 -5.24 -4.60 10.64
C ARG A 117 -3.93 -4.02 11.17
N MET A 118 -3.04 -4.91 11.63
CA MET A 118 -1.74 -4.60 12.23
C MET A 118 -0.58 -5.16 11.39
N ASP A 119 -0.58 -4.87 10.09
CA ASP A 119 0.50 -5.29 9.19
C ASP A 119 1.77 -4.44 9.42
N HIS A 120 2.96 -4.95 9.05
CA HIS A 120 4.23 -4.27 9.41
C HIS A 120 4.53 -3.01 8.60
N LYS A 121 4.31 -3.05 7.28
CA LYS A 121 4.71 -1.97 6.35
C LYS A 121 3.53 -1.46 5.54
N ARG A 122 2.68 -2.37 5.07
CA ARG A 122 1.56 -2.08 4.17
C ARG A 122 0.36 -2.91 4.57
N CYS A 123 -0.79 -2.26 4.67
CA CYS A 123 -2.10 -2.89 4.68
C CYS A 123 -2.44 -3.33 3.25
N PRO A 124 -2.83 -4.59 3.02
CA PRO A 124 -3.25 -5.09 1.70
C PRO A 124 -4.42 -4.32 1.08
N LEU A 125 -5.25 -3.68 1.91
CA LEU A 125 -6.44 -2.96 1.48
C LEU A 125 -6.17 -1.47 1.21
N HIS A 126 -5.36 -0.83 2.08
CA HIS A 126 -5.24 0.64 2.09
C HIS A 126 -3.81 1.14 1.84
N GLY A 127 -2.84 0.26 1.58
CA GLY A 127 -1.47 0.64 1.29
C GLY A 127 -0.63 0.91 2.53
N LYS A 128 0.27 1.89 2.48
CA LYS A 128 1.28 2.12 3.53
C LYS A 128 0.62 2.45 4.87
N ILE A 129 1.06 1.78 5.93
CA ILE A 129 0.63 2.08 7.29
C ILE A 129 1.40 3.31 7.77
N ILE A 130 0.65 4.33 8.18
CA ILE A 130 1.14 5.62 8.68
C ILE A 130 0.50 5.87 10.05
N ASP A 131 1.10 6.75 10.84
CA ASP A 131 0.58 7.09 12.16
C ASP A 131 -0.70 7.92 12.03
N ARG A 132 -1.81 7.35 12.48
CA ARG A 132 -3.13 7.97 12.47
C ARG A 132 -3.68 8.10 13.89
N ASP A 133 -4.40 9.18 14.12
CA ASP A 133 -5.10 9.47 15.37
C ASP A 133 -6.30 8.52 15.59
N GLU A 134 -7.08 8.77 16.63
CA GLU A 134 -8.28 8.00 16.97
C GLU A 134 -9.43 8.18 15.97
N MET A 135 -9.36 9.19 15.10
CA MET A 135 -10.35 9.48 14.06
C MET A 135 -9.89 8.99 12.67
N GLY A 136 -8.67 8.47 12.56
CA GLY A 136 -8.10 7.93 11.32
C GLY A 136 -7.40 8.97 10.44
N PHE A 137 -7.13 10.17 10.97
CA PHE A 137 -6.35 11.20 10.29
C PHE A 137 -4.86 11.04 10.58
N PRO A 138 -3.97 11.28 9.58
CA PRO A 138 -2.54 11.27 9.80
C PRO A 138 -2.12 12.27 10.90
N VAL A 139 -1.41 11.80 11.93
CA VAL A 139 -0.94 12.65 13.04
C VAL A 139 0.15 13.61 12.58
N ASN A 140 1.06 13.09 11.76
CA ASN A 140 2.02 13.94 11.06
C ASN A 140 1.36 14.36 9.76
N GLU A 141 1.20 15.66 9.55
CA GLU A 141 0.88 16.20 8.24
C GLU A 141 1.94 15.69 7.27
N ILE A 142 1.59 14.70 6.47
CA ILE A 142 2.41 14.28 5.35
C ILE A 142 2.22 15.39 4.31
N ILE A 143 2.87 16.53 4.55
CA ILE A 143 3.27 17.47 3.51
C ILE A 143 4.40 16.76 2.73
N GLN A 144 4.04 15.64 2.09
CA GLN A 144 4.79 15.05 0.98
C GLN A 144 3.94 15.22 -0.28
N LYS A 145 3.37 16.42 -0.48
CA LYS A 145 3.61 16.99 -1.80
C LYS A 145 5.12 17.16 -1.86
N SER A 146 5.77 16.48 -2.79
CA SER A 146 7.09 16.91 -3.22
C SER A 146 6.90 18.34 -3.71
N TYR A 147 7.02 19.31 -2.80
CA TYR A 147 6.99 20.72 -3.13
C TYR A 147 8.20 20.93 -4.02
N ASN A 148 7.96 20.84 -5.32
CA ASN A 148 8.94 21.20 -6.30
C ASN A 148 8.53 22.61 -6.69
N PRO A 149 9.13 23.66 -6.07
CA PRO A 149 8.69 25.03 -6.24
C PRO A 149 8.61 25.43 -7.71
N GLU A 150 9.44 24.83 -8.56
CA GLU A 150 9.47 25.07 -9.99
C GLU A 150 8.31 24.45 -10.77
N HIS A 151 7.80 23.29 -10.35
CA HIS A 151 6.65 22.64 -10.99
C HIS A 151 5.35 23.31 -10.56
N ASP A 152 5.19 23.51 -9.25
CA ASP A 152 3.99 24.11 -8.68
C ASP A 152 3.78 25.55 -9.20
N ALA A 153 4.86 26.34 -9.34
CA ALA A 153 4.77 27.68 -9.90
C ALA A 153 4.39 27.71 -11.40
N LYS A 154 4.80 26.69 -12.18
CA LYS A 154 4.43 26.58 -13.60
C LYS A 154 2.97 26.17 -13.76
N GLU A 155 2.51 25.20 -12.97
CA GLU A 155 1.12 24.75 -12.97
C GLU A 155 0.18 25.90 -12.54
N GLU A 156 0.56 26.68 -11.53
CA GLU A 156 -0.18 27.86 -11.11
C GLU A 156 -0.20 28.96 -12.19
N GLU A 157 0.91 29.17 -12.91
CA GLU A 157 0.98 30.13 -14.03
C GLU A 157 0.10 29.72 -15.23
N GLU A 158 0.05 28.43 -15.55
CA GLU A 158 -0.85 27.90 -16.58
C GLU A 158 -2.32 28.04 -16.17
N TYR A 159 -2.64 27.71 -14.92
CA TYR A 159 -3.98 27.88 -14.38
C TYR A 159 -4.46 29.34 -14.43
N ILE A 160 -3.60 30.30 -14.05
CA ILE A 160 -3.93 31.73 -14.13
C ILE A 160 -4.23 32.15 -15.58
N LYS A 161 -3.46 31.66 -16.57
CA LYS A 161 -3.69 31.98 -17.98
C LYS A 161 -5.02 31.44 -18.48
N ASP A 162 -5.39 30.23 -18.09
CA ASP A 162 -6.67 29.62 -18.48
C ASP A 162 -7.85 30.37 -17.89
N VAL A 163 -7.75 30.79 -16.63
CA VAL A 163 -8.76 31.63 -15.98
C VAL A 163 -8.86 33.01 -16.63
N GLU A 164 -7.74 33.63 -16.99
CA GLU A 164 -7.71 34.91 -17.73
C GLU A 164 -8.36 34.77 -19.11
N ALA A 165 -8.12 33.67 -19.82
CA ALA A 165 -8.73 33.39 -21.12
C ALA A 165 -10.25 33.16 -21.01
N ALA A 166 -10.69 32.42 -19.99
CA ALA A 166 -12.12 32.17 -19.75
C ALA A 166 -12.88 33.41 -19.26
N THR A 167 -12.23 34.25 -18.45
CA THR A 167 -12.85 35.42 -17.79
C THR A 167 -12.68 36.70 -18.60
N GLY A 168 -11.70 36.75 -19.52
CA GLY A 168 -11.38 37.93 -20.33
C GLY A 168 -10.78 39.10 -19.55
N ALA A 169 -10.34 38.88 -18.30
CA ALA A 169 -9.78 39.90 -17.42
C ALA A 169 -8.36 39.50 -17.02
N ASN A 170 -7.41 40.45 -17.08
CA ASN A 170 -6.03 40.22 -16.70
C ASN A 170 -5.89 40.27 -15.17
N LEU A 171 -5.56 39.13 -14.58
CA LEU A 171 -5.35 38.92 -13.13
C LEU A 171 -3.90 39.19 -12.73
N ARG A 172 -2.96 39.17 -13.68
CA ARG A 172 -1.52 39.42 -13.50
C ARG A 172 -1.11 40.89 -13.33
N GLY A 173 -2.08 41.81 -13.23
CA GLY A 173 -1.86 43.15 -12.68
C GLY A 173 -0.85 44.00 -13.45
N ASN A 174 -1.20 44.46 -14.65
CA ASN A 174 -0.52 45.58 -15.30
C ASN A 174 -1.54 46.59 -15.85
N VAL A 175 -2.05 47.45 -14.96
CA VAL A 175 -2.97 48.53 -15.34
C VAL A 175 -2.18 49.71 -15.90
N LYS A 176 -1.95 49.72 -17.22
CA LYS A 176 -1.60 50.96 -17.93
C LYS A 176 -2.84 51.86 -17.99
N ARG A 177 -2.85 52.92 -17.17
CA ARG A 177 -3.85 54.01 -17.20
C ARG A 177 -4.00 54.57 -18.62
N ARG A 178 -5.08 54.20 -19.32
CA ARG A 178 -5.58 54.95 -20.47
C ARG A 178 -6.73 55.84 -20.02
N LYS A 179 -6.50 57.15 -20.12
CA LYS A 179 -7.44 58.23 -19.81
C LYS A 179 -8.59 58.17 -20.84
N ARG A 180 -9.77 57.69 -20.44
CA ARG A 180 -11.03 57.89 -21.20
C ARG A 180 -12.16 58.32 -20.27
N LYS A 181 -13.05 59.10 -20.87
CA LYS A 181 -14.03 60.03 -20.33
C LYS A 181 -15.20 59.29 -19.65
N ARG A 182 -15.71 59.89 -18.55
CA ARG A 182 -16.86 59.50 -17.72
C ARG A 182 -17.98 58.75 -18.47
N GLN A 183 -18.31 57.56 -17.98
CA GLN A 183 -19.68 57.18 -17.67
C GLN A 183 -19.66 56.48 -16.31
N GLU A 184 -20.60 56.88 -15.49
CA GLU A 184 -20.82 56.50 -14.11
C GLU A 184 -21.38 55.08 -14.10
N ASP A 185 -20.61 54.13 -13.57
CA ASP A 185 -21.10 52.90 -12.93
C ASP A 185 -19.94 52.34 -12.09
N THR A 186 -20.14 52.41 -10.79
CA THR A 186 -19.16 52.11 -9.75
C THR A 186 -19.09 50.60 -9.47
N GLU A 187 -17.87 50.15 -9.14
CA GLU A 187 -17.50 49.03 -8.26
C GLU A 187 -17.08 47.68 -8.88
N GLY A 188 -15.78 47.43 -8.75
CA GLY A 188 -15.12 46.15 -8.98
C GLY A 188 -15.56 45.06 -7.99
N ASN A 189 -15.16 43.83 -8.31
CA ASN A 189 -15.50 42.48 -7.80
C ASN A 189 -15.85 42.21 -6.31
N ALA A 190 -16.02 43.20 -5.44
CA ALA A 190 -16.63 43.04 -4.12
C ALA A 190 -18.15 42.75 -4.10
N PRO A 191 -19.01 43.18 -5.07
CA PRO A 191 -20.45 43.07 -4.91
C PRO A 191 -21.04 41.70 -5.30
N VAL A 192 -20.26 40.78 -5.90
CA VAL A 192 -20.79 39.46 -6.27
C VAL A 192 -21.00 38.60 -5.02
N ALA A 193 -20.04 38.60 -4.09
CA ALA A 193 -20.19 37.89 -2.82
C ALA A 193 -21.36 38.43 -2.00
N ALA A 194 -21.50 39.76 -1.88
CA ALA A 194 -22.64 40.38 -1.22
C ALA A 194 -23.97 40.06 -1.92
N LYS A 195 -23.98 39.96 -3.26
CA LYS A 195 -25.16 39.56 -4.04
C LYS A 195 -25.52 38.09 -3.87
N LEU A 196 -24.53 37.20 -3.75
CA LEU A 196 -24.70 35.77 -3.52
C LEU A 196 -25.22 35.47 -2.11
N PHE A 197 -24.73 36.20 -1.10
CA PHE A 197 -25.12 36.02 0.31
C PHE A 197 -26.28 36.92 0.77
N ASN A 198 -27.03 37.51 -0.17
CA ASN A 198 -28.26 38.21 0.19
C ASN A 198 -29.28 37.27 0.83
N ARG A 199 -30.03 37.77 1.81
CA ARG A 199 -31.07 36.96 2.49
C ARG A 199 -32.12 36.41 1.51
N SER A 200 -32.43 37.13 0.44
CA SER A 200 -33.38 36.69 -0.59
C SER A 200 -32.82 35.57 -1.47
N THR A 201 -31.54 35.64 -1.86
CA THR A 201 -30.89 34.60 -2.67
C THR A 201 -30.73 33.32 -1.85
N MET A 202 -30.30 33.42 -0.59
CA MET A 202 -30.21 32.29 0.33
C MET A 202 -31.57 31.63 0.59
N LYS A 203 -32.65 32.41 0.72
CA LYS A 203 -34.02 31.87 0.83
C LYS A 203 -34.42 31.07 -0.42
N ARG A 204 -34.16 31.60 -1.62
CA ARG A 204 -34.45 30.88 -2.88
C ARG A 204 -33.67 29.56 -2.95
N VAL A 205 -32.38 29.58 -2.62
CA VAL A 205 -31.56 28.36 -2.58
C VAL A 205 -32.14 27.36 -1.57
N TYR A 206 -32.49 27.81 -0.36
CA TYR A 206 -33.12 26.97 0.65
C TYR A 206 -34.44 26.36 0.15
N GLU A 207 -35.33 27.15 -0.43
CA GLU A 207 -36.60 26.69 -1.00
C GLU A 207 -36.38 25.66 -2.12
N THR A 208 -35.39 25.87 -3.00
CA THR A 208 -35.06 24.89 -4.04
C THR A 208 -34.56 23.57 -3.45
N LEU A 209 -33.67 23.62 -2.46
CA LEU A 209 -33.14 22.41 -1.80
C LEU A 209 -34.23 21.69 -1.01
N GLU A 210 -35.10 22.43 -0.33
CA GLU A 210 -36.28 21.92 0.40
C GLU A 210 -37.26 21.23 -0.57
N SER A 211 -37.52 21.83 -1.74
CA SER A 211 -38.38 21.24 -2.77
C SER A 211 -37.82 19.93 -3.31
N LEU A 212 -36.50 19.85 -3.53
CA LEU A 212 -35.82 18.64 -4.00
C LEU A 212 -35.85 17.54 -2.92
N ARG A 213 -35.65 17.92 -1.66
CA ARG A 213 -35.72 16.98 -0.53
C ARG A 213 -37.12 16.40 -0.40
N LYS A 214 -38.16 17.25 -0.49
CA LYS A 214 -39.57 16.83 -0.48
C LYS A 214 -39.90 15.94 -1.68
N ALA A 215 -39.43 16.27 -2.88
CA ALA A 215 -39.64 15.46 -4.07
C ALA A 215 -38.96 14.07 -3.98
N ARG A 216 -37.75 14.00 -3.43
CA ARG A 216 -37.06 12.72 -3.16
C ARG A 216 -37.78 11.93 -2.07
N ALA A 217 -38.21 12.59 -1.00
CA ALA A 217 -38.95 11.94 0.06
C ALA A 217 -40.28 11.37 -0.43
N ALA A 218 -41.01 12.12 -1.26
CA ALA A 218 -42.21 11.62 -1.93
C ALA A 218 -41.90 10.40 -2.79
N LYS A 219 -40.91 10.47 -3.69
CA LYS A 219 -40.56 9.33 -4.56
C LYS A 219 -40.13 8.07 -3.81
N ASN A 220 -39.36 8.22 -2.73
CA ASN A 220 -38.75 7.09 -2.04
C ASN A 220 -39.61 6.55 -0.89
N PHE A 221 -40.44 7.40 -0.28
CA PHE A 221 -41.12 7.11 0.97
C PHE A 221 -42.63 7.42 0.92
N GLU A 222 -43.23 7.50 -0.29
CA GLU A 222 -44.68 7.68 -0.45
C GLU A 222 -45.49 6.64 0.33
N HIS A 223 -44.97 5.42 0.40
CA HIS A 223 -45.60 4.28 1.06
C HIS A 223 -45.40 4.23 2.58
N GLN A 224 -44.58 5.14 3.16
CA GLN A 224 -44.35 5.23 4.60
C GLN A 224 -45.15 6.38 5.19
N PHE A 225 -46.13 6.06 6.04
CA PHE A 225 -47.05 7.01 6.69
C PHE A 225 -46.36 8.18 7.41
N ASN A 226 -45.11 7.99 7.89
CA ASN A 226 -44.33 9.04 8.57
C ASN A 226 -44.04 10.26 7.68
N TYR A 227 -43.96 10.09 6.36
CA TYR A 227 -43.65 11.17 5.42
C TYR A 227 -44.89 11.77 4.75
N ALA A 228 -46.04 11.09 4.83
CA ALA A 228 -47.30 11.52 4.23
C ALA A 228 -47.96 12.73 4.94
N LEU A 229 -47.63 12.97 6.21
CA LEU A 229 -48.32 13.95 7.08
C LEU A 229 -47.73 15.37 7.05
N THR A 230 -46.71 15.66 6.24
CA THR A 230 -46.02 16.97 6.24
C THR A 230 -46.63 18.03 5.29
N LYS A 231 -47.86 17.81 4.80
CA LYS A 231 -48.61 18.82 4.02
C LYS A 231 -49.44 19.70 4.95
N SER A 232 -48.87 20.82 5.39
CA SER A 232 -49.59 22.00 5.90
C SER A 232 -48.93 23.26 5.36
#